data_AF-A0A1H5P879-F1
#
_entry.id   AF-A0A1H5P879-F1
#
_cell.length_a   1.000
_cell.length_b   1.000
_cell.length_c   1.000
_cell.angle_alpha   90.00
_cell.angle_beta   90.00
_cell.angle_gamma   90.00
#
_symmetry.space_group_name_H-M   'P 1'
#
loop_
_entity.id
_entity.type
_entity.pdbx_description
1 polymer ?
#
loop_
_entity_poly.entity_id
_entity_poly.type
_entity_poly.pdbx_seq_one_letter_code
_entity_poly.pdbx_strand_id
1 'polypeptide(L)'
;MKLTTFSLLFLALLLGSCRSDQTNMEEKETPETAKDTTPKVTGIGGIFFFSENPEKTKEWYSKNLGLETNQWGSSFEFRNAHRPDEINYLQWSPFKDGSEYFAPSKKEFMINYRVQNIEGLLEKLKANGVTILDSIEEFDYGKFVHIMDAEGNKIELWEPVDSVFTAMGGKTTK
;
A
#
# COMPACT_ATOMS: atom_id res chain seq x y z
N MET A 1 -27.15 -70.96 26.90
CA MET A 1 -26.82 -70.11 28.06
C MET A 1 -25.33 -69.76 27.99
N LYS A 2 -25.00 -68.45 28.02
CA LYS A 2 -23.66 -67.79 27.97
C LYS A 2 -23.01 -67.67 26.57
N LEU A 3 -23.06 -66.49 25.94
CA LEU A 3 -22.18 -65.27 26.03
C LEU A 3 -20.81 -65.50 25.36
N THR A 4 -20.50 -64.91 24.18
CA THR A 4 -19.77 -63.61 23.94
C THR A 4 -18.43 -63.52 24.70
N THR A 5 -17.29 -63.06 24.17
CA THR A 5 -16.98 -62.08 23.11
C THR A 5 -15.45 -62.04 22.88
N PHE A 6 -15.07 -61.73 21.64
CA PHE A 6 -13.97 -60.89 21.14
C PHE A 6 -12.48 -61.06 21.55
N SER A 7 -11.72 -61.21 20.46
CA SER A 7 -10.28 -61.12 20.22
C SER A 7 -9.55 -59.94 20.88
N LEU A 8 -8.36 -60.22 21.46
CA LEU A 8 -7.25 -59.28 21.59
C LEU A 8 -5.97 -59.99 21.11
N LEU A 9 -5.54 -59.66 19.90
CA LEU A 9 -4.20 -60.03 19.41
C LEU A 9 -3.20 -58.98 19.93
N PHE A 10 -2.32 -59.41 20.83
CA PHE A 10 -1.07 -58.70 21.13
C PHE A 10 -0.06 -59.04 20.03
N LEU A 11 0.45 -58.04 19.30
CA LEU A 11 1.68 -58.20 18.52
C LEU A 11 2.68 -57.12 18.97
N ALA A 12 3.69 -57.58 19.69
CA ALA A 12 4.80 -56.78 20.17
C ALA A 12 5.81 -56.51 19.04
N LEU A 13 6.40 -55.31 19.12
CA LEU A 13 7.41 -54.77 18.20
C LEU A 13 8.65 -55.66 18.07
N LEU A 14 9.19 -55.74 16.85
CA LEU A 14 10.63 -55.84 16.63
C LEU A 14 11.06 -54.68 15.72
N LEU A 15 11.87 -53.80 16.32
CA LEU A 15 12.54 -52.66 15.70
C LEU A 15 13.52 -53.18 14.63
N GLY A 16 13.23 -52.90 13.37
CA GLY A 16 14.15 -53.03 12.25
C GLY A 16 14.18 -51.70 11.50
N SER A 17 15.34 -51.05 11.49
CA SER A 17 15.55 -49.73 10.88
C SER A 17 15.08 -49.69 9.43
N CYS A 18 14.00 -48.95 9.16
CA CYS A 18 13.62 -48.58 7.81
C CYS A 18 14.22 -47.20 7.50
N ARG A 19 15.36 -47.21 6.81
CA ARG A 19 15.89 -46.06 6.10
C ARG A 19 15.18 -46.02 4.75
N SER A 20 14.29 -45.06 4.58
CA SER A 20 13.74 -44.66 3.28
C SER A 20 13.58 -43.15 3.27
N ASP A 21 14.55 -42.52 2.61
CA ASP A 21 14.49 -41.24 1.90
C ASP A 21 13.58 -40.16 2.50
N GLN A 22 14.16 -39.36 3.38
CA GLN A 22 13.84 -37.95 3.42
C GLN A 22 14.28 -37.35 2.08
N THR A 23 13.37 -37.29 1.12
CA THR A 23 13.46 -36.24 0.10
C THR A 23 13.32 -34.92 0.85
N ASN A 24 14.46 -34.32 1.20
CA ASN A 24 14.53 -32.89 1.44
C ASN A 24 13.91 -32.24 0.20
N MET A 25 12.69 -31.74 0.35
CA MET A 25 12.24 -30.67 -0.52
C MET A 25 13.20 -29.53 -0.25
N GLU A 26 14.17 -29.35 -1.14
CA GLU A 26 14.82 -28.06 -1.29
C GLU A 26 13.68 -27.06 -1.46
N GLU A 27 13.45 -26.23 -0.43
CA GLU A 27 12.76 -24.97 -0.61
C GLU A 27 13.48 -24.30 -1.76
N LYS A 28 12.82 -24.34 -2.92
CA LYS A 28 13.25 -23.59 -4.08
C LYS A 28 13.12 -22.15 -3.63
N GLU A 29 14.24 -21.58 -3.17
CA GLU A 29 14.38 -20.15 -2.95
C GLU A 29 13.79 -19.50 -4.19
N THR A 30 12.64 -18.85 -4.00
CA THR A 30 12.05 -18.08 -5.08
C THR A 30 13.10 -17.03 -5.37
N PRO A 31 13.67 -16.97 -6.58
CA PRO A 31 14.70 -15.98 -6.86
C PRO A 31 14.09 -14.64 -6.47
N GLU A 32 14.79 -13.87 -5.62
CA GLU A 32 14.47 -12.46 -5.37
C GLU A 32 14.24 -11.85 -6.76
N THR A 33 12.98 -11.71 -7.14
CA THR A 33 12.63 -11.20 -8.45
C THR A 33 13.13 -9.78 -8.43
N ALA A 34 14.12 -9.49 -9.29
CA ALA A 34 14.69 -8.16 -9.42
C ALA A 34 13.54 -7.14 -9.39
N LYS A 35 13.58 -6.22 -8.41
CA LYS A 35 12.50 -5.27 -8.13
C LYS A 35 12.07 -4.62 -9.44
N ASP A 36 10.84 -4.88 -9.89
CA ASP A 36 10.30 -4.28 -11.12
C ASP A 36 10.39 -2.76 -10.98
N THR A 37 11.17 -2.12 -11.86
CA THR A 37 11.35 -0.67 -11.91
C THR A 37 10.70 -0.04 -13.14
N THR A 38 9.79 -0.75 -13.80
CA THR A 38 9.01 -0.22 -14.94
C THR A 38 8.31 1.08 -14.54
N PRO A 39 8.56 2.23 -15.21
CA PRO A 39 7.94 3.49 -14.81
C PRO A 39 6.42 3.49 -15.06
N LYS A 40 5.64 3.44 -13.97
CA LYS A 40 4.17 3.39 -14.02
C LYS A 40 3.53 3.73 -12.67
N VAL A 41 2.24 4.01 -12.72
CA VAL A 41 1.35 4.02 -11.55
C VAL A 41 1.17 2.61 -11.03
N THR A 42 1.21 2.44 -9.71
CA THR A 42 1.04 1.17 -8.99
C THR A 42 -0.19 1.16 -8.10
N GLY A 43 -0.84 2.31 -7.87
CA GLY A 43 -2.08 2.40 -7.11
C GLY A 43 -2.49 3.84 -6.79
N ILE A 44 -3.52 3.99 -5.97
CA ILE A 44 -3.87 5.29 -5.36
C ILE A 44 -3.04 5.47 -4.09
N GLY A 45 -2.39 6.62 -3.98
CA GLY A 45 -1.63 7.01 -2.79
C GLY A 45 -2.40 7.96 -1.90
N GLY A 46 -3.36 8.70 -2.44
CA GLY A 46 -4.25 9.47 -1.61
C GLY A 46 -5.39 10.17 -2.35
N ILE A 47 -6.35 10.64 -1.56
CA ILE A 47 -7.43 11.51 -1.99
C ILE A 47 -7.41 12.73 -1.08
N PHE A 48 -7.18 13.88 -1.69
CA PHE A 48 -7.14 15.17 -1.02
C PHE A 48 -8.32 15.99 -1.50
N PHE A 49 -9.05 16.65 -0.60
CA PHE A 49 -10.27 17.37 -0.98
C PHE A 49 -10.50 18.57 -0.08
N PHE A 50 -11.16 19.60 -0.60
CA PHE A 50 -11.48 20.78 0.20
C PHE A 50 -12.60 20.52 1.21
N SER A 51 -12.45 21.19 2.35
CA SER A 51 -13.43 21.27 3.41
C SER A 51 -13.42 22.69 3.98
N GLU A 52 -14.61 23.22 4.24
CA GLU A 52 -14.76 24.48 4.97
C GLU A 52 -14.15 24.39 6.38
N ASN A 53 -14.23 23.22 7.02
CA ASN A 53 -13.67 22.97 8.34
C ASN A 53 -13.05 21.56 8.42
N PRO A 54 -11.75 21.42 8.09
CA PRO A 54 -11.07 20.13 8.09
C PRO A 54 -11.11 19.39 9.43
N GLU A 55 -11.06 20.11 10.56
CA GLU A 55 -11.13 19.50 11.89
C GLU A 55 -12.51 18.87 12.13
N LYS A 56 -13.60 19.63 11.93
CA LYS A 56 -14.96 19.09 12.05
C LYS A 56 -15.23 17.95 11.06
N THR A 57 -14.66 18.02 9.86
CA THR A 57 -14.74 16.93 8.90
C THR A 57 -14.07 15.67 9.46
N LYS A 58 -12.82 15.75 9.92
CA LYS A 58 -12.12 14.60 10.51
C LYS A 58 -12.87 14.03 11.72
N GLU A 59 -13.35 14.88 12.62
CA GLU A 59 -14.16 14.47 13.78
C GLU A 59 -15.43 13.74 13.35
N TRP A 60 -16.14 14.25 12.34
CA TRP A 60 -17.35 13.60 11.84
C TRP A 60 -17.04 12.23 11.24
N TYR A 61 -16.00 12.11 10.42
CA TYR A 61 -15.62 10.84 9.80
C TYR A 61 -15.11 9.84 10.84
N SER A 62 -14.35 10.29 11.84
CA SER A 62 -13.90 9.44 12.93
C SER A 62 -15.09 8.94 13.77
N LYS A 63 -15.99 9.84 14.17
CA LYS A 63 -17.15 9.50 14.99
C LYS A 63 -18.16 8.59 14.28
N ASN A 64 -18.46 8.86 13.02
CA ASN A 64 -19.58 8.23 12.32
C ASN A 64 -19.16 7.07 11.43
N LEU A 65 -17.94 7.09 10.90
CA LEU A 65 -17.41 6.06 9.99
C LEU A 65 -16.22 5.30 10.58
N GLY A 66 -15.76 5.67 11.78
CA GLY A 66 -14.69 4.96 12.49
C GLY A 66 -13.30 5.19 11.92
N LEU A 67 -13.08 6.23 11.11
CA LEU A 67 -11.74 6.54 10.60
C LEU A 67 -10.81 6.88 11.76
N GLU A 68 -9.63 6.25 11.77
CA GLU A 68 -8.52 6.66 12.62
C GLU A 68 -7.93 7.93 12.00
N THR A 69 -8.17 9.07 12.65
CA THR A 69 -7.77 10.40 12.13
C THR A 69 -6.72 11.06 13.00
N ASN A 70 -5.88 11.88 12.38
CA ASN A 70 -4.86 12.70 13.01
C ASN A 70 -4.85 14.13 12.40
N GLN A 71 -3.82 14.91 12.70
CA GLN A 71 -3.68 16.27 12.16
C GLN A 71 -3.66 16.33 10.62
N TRP A 72 -3.19 15.26 9.96
CA TRP A 72 -3.05 15.15 8.50
C TRP A 72 -4.23 14.47 7.80
N GLY A 73 -5.21 13.91 8.52
CA GLY A 73 -6.32 13.15 7.93
C GLY A 73 -6.34 11.71 8.44
N SER A 74 -6.60 10.74 7.58
CA SER A 74 -6.62 9.31 7.92
C SER A 74 -5.71 8.53 6.97
N SER A 75 -4.84 7.70 7.54
CA SER A 75 -4.01 6.78 6.77
C SER A 75 -4.69 5.41 6.73
N PHE A 76 -4.93 4.90 5.53
CA PHE A 76 -5.46 3.58 5.27
C PHE A 76 -4.30 2.62 5.03
N GLU A 77 -4.18 1.62 5.88
CA GLU A 77 -3.18 0.56 5.73
C GLU A 77 -3.76 -0.56 4.88
N PHE A 78 -3.02 -1.02 3.87
CA PHE A 78 -3.42 -2.13 3.02
C PHE A 78 -2.23 -3.02 2.65
N ARG A 79 -2.51 -4.22 2.15
CA ARG A 79 -1.48 -5.16 1.67
C ARG A 79 -1.39 -5.16 0.16
N ASN A 80 -0.17 -5.25 -0.37
CA ASN A 80 0.03 -5.34 -1.81
C ASN A 80 -0.45 -6.70 -2.34
N ALA A 81 -1.33 -6.71 -3.34
CA ALA A 81 -1.91 -7.95 -3.87
C ALA A 81 -0.88 -8.92 -4.48
N HIS A 82 0.24 -8.40 -5.00
CA HIS A 82 1.32 -9.20 -5.58
C HIS A 82 2.45 -9.49 -4.59
N ARG A 83 2.56 -8.70 -3.51
CA ARG A 83 3.58 -8.81 -2.46
C ARG A 83 2.89 -8.69 -1.10
N PRO A 84 2.11 -9.70 -0.68
CA PRO A 84 1.19 -9.58 0.46
C PRO A 84 1.86 -9.28 1.80
N ASP A 85 3.15 -9.57 1.95
CA ASP A 85 3.93 -9.23 3.14
C ASP A 85 4.19 -7.72 3.25
N GLU A 86 4.13 -6.99 2.13
CA GLU A 86 4.30 -5.55 2.12
C GLU A 86 3.05 -4.82 2.57
N ILE A 87 3.25 -3.96 3.55
CA ILE A 87 2.28 -3.00 4.03
C ILE A 87 2.45 -1.72 3.23
N ASN A 88 1.35 -1.21 2.68
CA ASN A 88 1.29 0.02 1.91
C ASN A 88 0.25 0.95 2.55
N TYR A 89 0.33 2.23 2.19
CA TYR A 89 -0.48 3.28 2.79
C TYR A 89 -1.17 4.14 1.74
N LEU A 90 -2.43 4.48 2.00
CA LEU A 90 -3.20 5.46 1.25
C LEU A 90 -3.62 6.57 2.20
N GLN A 91 -3.47 7.82 1.77
CA GLN A 91 -3.77 8.98 2.58
C GLN A 91 -5.11 9.60 2.18
N TRP A 92 -6.01 9.78 3.15
CA TRP A 92 -7.25 10.53 2.99
C TRP A 92 -7.12 11.84 3.77
N SER A 93 -7.22 12.99 3.11
CA SER A 93 -6.90 14.27 3.75
C SER A 93 -7.86 15.40 3.35
N PRO A 94 -8.61 15.98 4.31
CA PRO A 94 -9.32 17.22 4.08
C PRO A 94 -8.36 18.42 4.17
N PHE A 95 -8.43 19.29 3.17
CA PHE A 95 -7.70 20.55 3.09
C PHE A 95 -8.65 21.71 3.35
N LYS A 96 -8.11 22.82 3.86
CA LYS A 96 -8.91 24.04 4.01
C LYS A 96 -9.28 24.57 2.62
N ASP A 97 -10.55 24.88 2.43
CA ASP A 97 -11.04 25.54 1.22
C ASP A 97 -10.25 26.83 0.90
N GLY A 98 -9.97 27.04 -0.39
CA GLY A 98 -9.12 28.12 -0.89
C GLY A 98 -7.62 27.91 -0.73
N SER A 99 -7.15 26.72 -0.35
CA SER A 99 -5.71 26.42 -0.37
C SER A 99 -5.18 26.38 -1.81
N GLU A 100 -4.04 27.04 -2.04
CA GLU A 100 -3.33 27.01 -3.32
C GLU A 100 -2.74 25.64 -3.68
N TYR A 101 -2.84 24.65 -2.78
CA TYR A 101 -2.27 23.30 -3.01
C TYR A 101 -2.81 22.66 -4.30
N PHE A 102 -4.09 22.87 -4.62
CA PHE A 102 -4.71 22.28 -5.81
C PHE A 102 -4.52 23.14 -7.06
N ALA A 103 -4.06 24.38 -6.93
CA ALA A 103 -3.82 25.25 -8.08
C ALA A 103 -2.73 24.66 -9.00
N PRO A 104 -2.90 24.73 -10.34
CA PRO A 104 -3.91 25.50 -11.07
C PRO A 104 -5.21 24.73 -11.39
N SER A 105 -5.41 23.54 -10.81
CA SER A 105 -6.66 22.78 -10.97
C SER A 105 -7.86 23.57 -10.45
N LYS A 106 -9.01 23.38 -11.09
CA LYS A 106 -10.30 23.92 -10.63
C LYS A 106 -11.17 22.88 -9.92
N LYS A 107 -10.67 21.65 -9.76
CA LYS A 107 -11.38 20.60 -9.03
C LYS A 107 -11.23 20.83 -7.53
N GLU A 108 -12.27 20.49 -6.79
CA GLU A 108 -12.30 20.57 -5.32
C GLU A 108 -11.59 19.38 -4.64
N PHE A 109 -10.92 18.54 -5.44
CA PHE A 109 -10.13 17.41 -4.99
C PHE A 109 -8.92 17.18 -5.89
N MET A 110 -7.94 16.47 -5.34
CA MET A 110 -6.75 15.98 -6.02
C MET A 110 -6.60 14.49 -5.73
N ILE A 111 -6.25 13.74 -6.77
CA ILE A 111 -5.83 12.34 -6.64
C ILE A 111 -4.31 12.32 -6.56
N ASN A 112 -3.79 11.64 -5.54
CA ASN A 112 -2.40 11.27 -5.43
C ASN A 112 -2.24 9.81 -5.89
N TYR A 113 -1.32 9.55 -6.82
CA TYR A 113 -1.03 8.22 -7.35
C TYR A 113 0.29 7.70 -6.78
N ARG A 114 0.28 6.44 -6.34
CA ARG A 114 1.52 5.69 -6.06
C ARG A 114 2.16 5.33 -7.37
N VAL A 115 3.47 5.57 -7.48
CA VAL A 115 4.26 5.24 -8.66
C VAL A 115 5.49 4.44 -8.25
N GLN A 116 6.05 3.72 -9.22
CA GLN A 116 7.39 3.16 -9.12
C GLN A 116 8.25 3.83 -10.19
N ASN A 117 9.53 4.09 -9.87
CA ASN A 117 10.48 4.78 -10.74
C ASN A 117 9.95 6.13 -11.23
N ILE A 118 9.80 7.09 -10.31
CA ILE A 118 9.21 8.41 -10.61
C ILE A 118 10.04 9.19 -11.63
N GLU A 119 11.38 9.07 -11.58
CA GLU A 119 12.29 9.73 -12.50
C GLU A 119 12.08 9.26 -13.94
N GLY A 120 12.07 7.94 -14.16
CA GLY A 120 11.78 7.36 -15.46
C GLY A 120 10.35 7.64 -15.93
N LEU A 121 9.40 7.77 -15.00
CA LEU A 121 8.02 8.11 -15.35
C LEU A 121 7.95 9.56 -15.83
N LEU A 122 8.65 10.49 -15.17
CA LEU A 122 8.75 11.88 -15.61
C LEU A 122 9.42 12.01 -16.97
N GLU A 123 10.47 11.24 -17.27
CA GLU A 123 11.08 11.21 -18.60
C GLU A 123 10.06 10.83 -19.68
N LYS A 124 9.31 9.74 -19.46
CA LYS A 124 8.24 9.29 -20.36
C LYS A 124 7.14 10.33 -20.51
N LEU A 125 6.70 10.94 -19.41
CA LEU A 125 5.65 11.96 -19.41
C LEU A 125 6.08 13.21 -20.18
N LYS A 126 7.33 13.67 -19.97
CA LYS A 126 7.92 14.79 -20.74
C LYS A 126 7.99 14.49 -22.23
N ALA A 127 8.44 13.29 -22.60
CA ALA A 127 8.48 12.86 -24.01
C ALA A 127 7.09 12.84 -24.66
N ASN A 128 6.04 12.59 -23.87
CA ASN A 128 4.65 12.60 -24.31
C ASN A 128 3.98 13.99 -24.25
N GLY A 129 4.71 15.04 -23.88
CA GLY A 129 4.18 16.41 -23.82
C GLY A 129 3.26 16.69 -22.62
N VAL A 130 3.33 15.88 -21.56
CA VAL A 130 2.59 16.13 -20.31
C VAL A 130 3.23 17.31 -19.57
N THR A 131 2.40 18.25 -19.11
CA THR A 131 2.84 19.38 -18.30
C THR A 131 3.25 18.90 -16.91
N ILE A 132 4.53 19.09 -16.58
CA ILE A 132 5.09 18.90 -15.24
C ILE A 132 5.10 20.27 -14.55
N LEU A 133 4.55 20.36 -13.34
CA LEU A 133 4.35 21.65 -12.66
C LEU A 133 5.55 22.05 -11.79
N ASP A 134 6.25 21.08 -11.22
CA ASP A 134 7.34 21.30 -10.27
C ASP A 134 8.46 20.25 -10.44
N SER A 135 9.55 20.45 -9.70
CA SER A 135 10.63 19.48 -9.57
C SER A 135 10.26 18.40 -8.55
N ILE A 136 10.91 17.24 -8.64
CA ILE A 136 10.80 16.21 -7.61
C ILE A 136 11.22 16.80 -6.25
N GLU A 137 10.33 16.70 -5.27
CA GLU A 137 10.64 16.90 -3.86
C GLU A 137 10.93 15.55 -3.21
N GLU A 138 12.02 15.47 -2.45
CA GLU A 138 12.46 14.23 -1.78
C GLU A 138 12.43 14.38 -0.26
N PHE A 139 11.82 13.40 0.40
CA PHE A 139 11.78 13.24 1.84
C PHE A 139 12.14 11.80 2.22
N ASP A 140 12.43 11.55 3.49
CA ASP A 140 12.72 10.18 3.99
C ASP A 140 11.62 9.18 3.66
N TYR A 141 10.37 9.65 3.57
CA TYR A 141 9.18 8.84 3.32
C TYR A 141 8.77 8.74 1.83
N GLY A 142 9.49 9.40 0.91
CA GLY A 142 9.24 9.25 -0.52
C GLY A 142 9.55 10.49 -1.36
N LYS A 143 9.32 10.33 -2.66
CA LYS A 143 9.47 11.38 -3.68
C LYS A 143 8.12 11.85 -4.20
N PHE A 144 7.97 13.14 -4.45
CA PHE A 144 6.71 13.75 -4.89
C PHE A 144 6.92 14.67 -6.08
N VAL A 145 5.95 14.72 -7.00
CA VAL A 145 5.91 15.68 -8.12
C VAL A 145 4.47 15.84 -8.60
N HIS A 146 4.12 17.01 -9.12
CA HIS A 146 2.81 17.30 -9.66
C HIS A 146 2.82 17.44 -11.18
N ILE A 147 1.76 16.94 -11.81
CA ILE A 147 1.54 17.03 -13.25
C ILE A 147 0.12 17.48 -13.55
N MET A 148 -0.12 17.91 -14.78
CA MET A 148 -1.47 18.13 -15.31
C MET A 148 -1.93 16.91 -16.10
N ASP A 149 -3.14 16.44 -15.83
CA ASP A 149 -3.79 15.45 -16.69
C ASP A 149 -4.39 16.08 -17.96
N ALA A 150 -5.02 15.25 -18.79
CA ALA A 150 -5.60 15.66 -20.06
C ALA A 150 -6.78 16.64 -19.94
N GLU A 151 -7.41 16.74 -18.77
CA GLU A 151 -8.52 17.66 -18.50
C GLU A 151 -8.08 18.93 -17.77
N GLY A 152 -6.78 19.09 -17.50
CA GLY A 152 -6.26 20.21 -16.73
C GLY A 152 -6.51 20.05 -15.23
N ASN A 153 -6.59 18.82 -14.73
CA ASN A 153 -6.56 18.55 -13.30
C ASN A 153 -5.10 18.40 -12.86
N LYS A 154 -4.73 19.08 -11.77
CA LYS A 154 -3.47 18.83 -11.07
C LYS A 154 -3.59 17.51 -10.32
N ILE A 155 -2.66 16.59 -10.57
CA ILE A 155 -2.53 15.33 -9.86
C ILE A 155 -1.13 15.23 -9.26
N GLU A 156 -1.01 14.49 -8.17
CA GLU A 156 0.26 14.26 -7.49
C GLU A 156 0.74 12.83 -7.77
N LEU A 157 2.02 12.68 -8.03
CA LEU A 157 2.70 11.38 -8.11
C LEU A 157 3.56 11.22 -6.87
N TRP A 158 3.49 10.06 -6.25
CA TRP A 158 4.25 9.73 -5.06
C TRP A 158 4.96 8.40 -5.23
N GLU A 159 6.28 8.39 -5.13
CA GLU A 159 7.07 7.17 -4.98
C GLU A 159 7.36 6.93 -3.50
N PRO A 160 6.63 6.00 -2.85
CA PRO A 160 6.64 5.83 -1.40
C PRO A 160 7.83 5.03 -0.90
N VAL A 161 8.25 5.35 0.32
CA VAL A 161 9.09 4.49 1.16
C VAL A 161 8.22 3.99 2.32
N ASP A 162 7.38 2.97 2.09
CA ASP A 162 6.36 2.53 3.06
C ASP A 162 6.94 2.06 4.39
N SER A 163 8.17 1.54 4.40
CA SER A 163 8.84 1.12 5.63
C SER A 163 8.97 2.25 6.65
N VAL A 164 9.05 3.51 6.20
CA VAL A 164 9.07 4.67 7.10
C VAL A 164 7.72 4.85 7.77
N PHE A 165 6.61 4.72 7.04
CA PHE A 165 5.26 4.80 7.63
C PHE A 165 5.00 3.67 8.62
N THR A 166 5.43 2.45 8.30
CA THR A 166 5.36 1.32 9.24
C THR A 166 6.16 1.60 10.50
N ALA A 167 7.38 2.12 10.36
CA ALA A 167 8.25 2.45 11.49
C ALA A 167 7.70 3.60 12.37
N MET A 168 6.95 4.55 11.79
CA MET A 168 6.30 5.63 12.53
C MET A 168 5.21 5.12 13.49
N GLY A 169 4.63 3.93 13.26
CA GLY A 169 3.73 3.28 14.21
C GLY A 169 2.42 4.02 14.49
N GLY A 170 1.99 4.90 13.59
CA GLY A 170 0.71 5.63 13.72
C GLY A 170 -0.50 4.71 13.63
N LYS A 171 -1.62 5.10 14.24
CA LYS A 171 -2.91 4.42 14.04
C LYS A 171 -3.37 4.59 12.59
N THR A 172 -3.91 3.53 12.03
CA THR A 172 -4.40 3.47 10.65
C THR A 172 -5.82 2.91 10.59
N THR A 173 -6.59 3.36 9.60
CA THR A 173 -7.86 2.74 9.22
C THR A 173 -7.56 1.48 8.41
N LYS A 174 -8.27 0.38 8.69
CA LYS A 174 -8.05 -0.95 8.09
C LYS A 174 -9.35 -1.59 7.65
#